data_AF-A0A8S9RVM3-F1
#
_entry.id   AF-A0A8S9RVM3-F1
#
_cell.length_a   1.000
_cell.length_b   1.000
_cell.length_c   1.000
_cell.angle_alpha   90.00
_cell.angle_beta   90.00
_cell.angle_gamma   90.00
#
_symmetry.space_group_name_H-M   'P 1'
#
loop_
_entity.id
_entity.type
_entity.pdbx_description
1 polymer ?
#
loop_
_entity_poly.entity_id
_entity_poly.type
_entity_poly.pdbx_seq_one_letter_code
_entity_poly.pdbx_strand_id
1 'polypeptide(L)'
;MLSKKTVTDKEKRIKIACLALVSSVLLSTNLKMKISKEHVEAIEDFEEFLAFPWERLAFDMLMSSIKERDEISLSQKSISLKGFVLAIQLVMVEAVPALTEVVQEGSSSFDSESDDDNEEGKHKIGKKHNLSPGHGRVVDAKAEVM
;
A
#
# COMPACT_ATOMS: atom_id res chain seq x y z
N MET A 1 -1.41 -13.75 28.65
CA MET A 1 -2.50 -13.00 27.98
C MET A 1 -2.05 -11.57 27.77
N LEU A 2 -1.83 -11.14 26.53
CA LEU A 2 -1.50 -9.75 26.20
C LEU A 2 -2.77 -8.92 26.33
N SER A 3 -2.86 -8.09 27.37
CA SER A 3 -3.95 -7.12 27.50
C SER A 3 -3.88 -6.14 26.33
N LYS A 4 -4.97 -6.03 25.55
CA LYS A 4 -5.08 -5.05 24.45
C LYS A 4 -5.09 -3.65 25.05
N LYS A 5 -3.92 -3.03 25.16
CA LYS A 5 -3.75 -1.62 25.56
C LYS A 5 -4.28 -0.74 24.44
N THR A 6 -5.54 -0.32 24.56
CA THR A 6 -6.16 0.61 23.62
C THR A 6 -5.71 2.03 23.97
N VAL A 7 -5.23 2.79 22.99
CA VAL A 7 -4.89 4.21 23.18
C VAL A 7 -6.18 5.02 23.20
N THR A 8 -6.59 5.48 24.38
CA THR A 8 -7.85 6.22 24.57
C THR A 8 -7.67 7.72 24.36
N ASP A 9 -6.46 8.23 24.61
CA ASP A 9 -6.13 9.65 24.50
C ASP A 9 -6.26 10.16 23.06
N LYS A 10 -6.89 11.34 22.90
CA LYS A 10 -7.19 11.91 21.58
C LYS A 10 -5.92 12.37 20.86
N GLU A 11 -5.05 13.08 21.56
CA GLU A 11 -3.82 13.63 20.98
C GLU A 11 -2.89 12.51 20.52
N LYS A 12 -2.67 11.51 21.37
CA LYS A 12 -1.89 10.31 20.99
C LYS A 12 -2.49 9.58 19.81
N ARG A 13 -3.81 9.45 19.71
CA ARG A 13 -4.46 8.84 18.55
C ARG A 13 -4.20 9.62 17.26
N ILE A 14 -4.24 10.95 17.31
CA ILE A 14 -3.93 11.80 16.15
C ILE A 14 -2.47 11.61 15.74
N LYS A 15 -1.52 11.67 16.68
CA LYS A 15 -0.09 11.44 16.40
C LYS A 15 0.13 10.07 15.76
N ILE A 16 -0.45 9.01 16.33
CA ILE A 16 -0.35 7.65 15.77
C ILE A 16 -0.97 7.58 14.36
N ALA A 17 -2.09 8.25 14.11
CA ALA A 17 -2.72 8.28 12.79
C ALA A 17 -1.83 9.00 11.76
N CYS A 18 -1.28 10.16 12.10
CA CYS A 18 -0.33 10.88 11.24
C CYS A 18 0.90 10.03 10.91
N LEU A 19 1.46 9.36 11.92
CA LEU A 19 2.61 8.48 11.77
C LEU A 19 2.31 7.28 10.86
N ALA A 20 1.11 6.71 10.97
CA ALA A 20 0.64 5.64 10.10
C ALA A 20 0.47 6.14 8.66
N LEU A 21 -0.13 7.31 8.44
CA LEU A 21 -0.29 7.90 7.10
C LEU A 21 1.07 8.17 6.45
N VAL A 22 1.98 8.82 7.16
CA VAL A 22 3.34 9.09 6.65
C VAL A 22 4.06 7.79 6.29
N SER A 23 4.05 6.79 7.19
CA SER A 23 4.86 5.58 6.99
C SER A 23 4.26 4.58 6.01
N SER A 24 2.92 4.43 5.98
CA SER A 24 2.26 3.40 5.19
C SER A 24 1.70 3.88 3.86
N VAL A 25 1.37 5.18 3.75
CA VAL A 25 0.75 5.76 2.54
C VAL A 25 1.74 6.64 1.79
N LEU A 26 2.36 7.62 2.47
CA LEU A 26 3.23 8.60 1.80
C LEU A 26 4.62 8.03 1.49
N LEU A 27 5.26 7.40 2.45
CA LEU A 27 6.63 6.88 2.33
C LEU A 27 6.68 5.36 2.14
N SER A 28 5.58 4.79 1.62
CA SER A 28 5.45 3.35 1.48
C SER A 28 6.55 2.81 0.57
N THR A 29 7.29 1.81 1.06
CA THR A 29 8.29 1.08 0.26
C THR A 29 7.91 -0.38 0.05
N ASN A 30 7.02 -0.92 0.89
CA ASN A 30 6.48 -2.28 0.81
C ASN A 30 5.24 -2.42 1.71
N LEU A 31 4.42 -3.46 1.47
CA LEU A 31 3.19 -3.72 2.25
C LEU A 31 3.43 -4.10 3.72
N LYS A 32 4.65 -4.45 4.13
CA LYS A 32 4.98 -4.93 5.49
C LYS A 32 5.82 -3.93 6.29
N MET A 33 5.78 -2.65 5.90
CA MET A 33 6.71 -1.66 6.44
C MET A 33 6.40 -1.36 7.90
N LYS A 34 7.45 -1.36 8.72
CA LYS A 34 7.40 -0.87 10.11
C LYS A 34 7.66 0.63 10.11
N ILE A 35 6.97 1.33 11.00
CA ILE A 35 7.23 2.75 11.25
C ILE A 35 8.69 2.91 11.71
N SER A 36 9.43 3.83 11.11
CA SER A 36 10.84 4.07 11.47
C SER A 36 10.94 4.77 12.83
N LYS A 37 12.03 4.50 13.56
CA LYS A 37 12.31 5.16 14.83
C LYS A 37 12.42 6.67 14.66
N GLU A 38 13.05 7.11 13.57
CA GLU A 38 13.20 8.52 13.21
C GLU A 38 11.85 9.24 13.07
N HIS A 39 10.85 8.64 12.42
CA HIS A 39 9.52 9.25 12.31
C HIS A 39 8.79 9.28 13.66
N VAL A 40 9.02 8.28 14.52
CA VAL A 40 8.47 8.24 15.89
C VAL A 40 9.09 9.34 16.74
N GLU A 41 10.39 9.59 16.61
CA GLU A 41 11.08 10.66 17.34
C GLU A 41 10.62 12.04 16.84
N ALA A 42 10.49 12.21 15.53
CA ALA A 42 10.03 13.46 14.93
C ALA A 42 8.63 13.87 15.40
N ILE A 43 7.76 12.91 15.78
CA ILE A 43 6.39 13.23 16.20
C ILE A 43 6.26 13.72 17.64
N GLU A 44 7.37 13.75 18.39
CA GLU A 44 7.42 14.37 19.71
C GLU A 44 7.01 15.84 19.62
N ASP A 45 7.65 16.59 18.71
CA ASP A 45 7.20 17.91 18.27
C ASP A 45 6.20 17.76 17.11
N PHE A 46 4.92 17.83 17.44
CA PHE A 46 3.87 17.57 16.47
C PHE A 46 3.73 18.69 15.43
N GLU A 47 4.02 19.95 15.81
CA GLU A 47 3.93 21.07 14.87
C GLU A 47 5.08 21.03 13.87
N GLU A 48 6.30 20.76 14.35
CA GLU A 48 7.45 20.54 13.46
C GLU A 48 7.23 19.33 12.55
N PHE A 49 6.69 18.24 13.10
CA PHE A 49 6.32 17.05 12.31
C PHE A 49 5.36 17.40 11.18
N LEU A 50 4.30 18.18 11.44
CA LEU A 50 3.35 18.56 10.38
C LEU A 50 3.94 19.57 9.39
N ALA A 51 4.85 20.43 9.82
CA ALA A 51 5.54 21.39 8.97
C ALA A 51 6.62 20.75 8.07
N PHE A 52 7.11 19.55 8.44
CA PHE A 52 8.10 18.84 7.65
C PHE A 52 7.56 18.50 6.24
N PRO A 53 8.36 18.68 5.16
CA PRO A 53 7.90 18.49 3.79
C PRO A 53 7.85 17.00 3.38
N TRP A 54 7.01 16.20 4.06
CA TRP A 54 6.86 14.76 3.81
C TRP A 54 6.58 14.42 2.36
N GLU A 55 5.77 15.25 1.70
CA GLU A 55 5.41 15.09 0.29
C GLU A 55 6.63 15.19 -0.63
N ARG A 56 7.51 16.15 -0.37
CA ARG A 56 8.74 16.34 -1.15
C ARG A 56 9.66 15.14 -0.98
N LEU A 57 9.83 14.66 0.25
CA LEU A 57 10.59 13.45 0.54
C LEU A 57 10.00 12.23 -0.20
N ALA A 58 8.67 12.06 -0.15
CA ALA A 58 7.97 10.99 -0.85
C ALA A 58 8.15 11.06 -2.37
N PHE A 59 8.13 12.27 -2.93
CA PHE A 59 8.37 12.52 -4.35
C PHE A 59 9.79 12.17 -4.77
N ASP A 60 10.78 12.60 -4.01
CA ASP A 60 12.18 12.31 -4.29
C ASP A 60 12.43 10.78 -4.20
N MET A 61 11.80 10.08 -3.26
CA MET A 61 11.82 8.61 -3.18
C MET A 61 11.21 7.93 -4.41
N LEU A 62 10.04 8.39 -4.85
CA LEU A 62 9.37 7.86 -6.04
C LEU A 62 10.22 8.05 -7.28
N MET A 63 10.65 9.29 -7.52
CA MET A 63 11.42 9.66 -8.70
C MET A 63 12.76 8.93 -8.76
N SER A 64 13.45 8.81 -7.63
CA SER A 64 14.70 8.04 -7.54
C SER A 64 14.46 6.56 -7.86
N SER A 65 13.38 5.97 -7.32
CA SER A 65 13.05 4.57 -7.61
C SER A 65 12.75 4.33 -9.10
N ILE A 66 12.15 5.29 -9.81
CA ILE A 66 11.92 5.18 -11.26
C ILE A 66 13.23 5.28 -12.02
N LYS A 67 14.07 6.28 -11.69
CA LYS A 67 15.34 6.55 -12.38
C LYS A 67 16.39 5.48 -12.18
N GLU A 68 16.37 4.76 -11.06
CA GLU A 68 17.30 3.66 -10.75
C GLU A 68 17.04 2.39 -11.60
N ARG A 69 15.96 2.34 -12.39
CA ARG A 69 15.56 1.15 -13.15
C ARG A 69 15.90 1.28 -14.62
N ASP A 70 16.25 0.13 -15.20
CA ASP A 70 16.44 -0.01 -16.63
C ASP A 70 15.13 -0.29 -17.37
N GLU A 71 15.18 -0.19 -18.70
CA GLU A 71 14.04 -0.40 -19.59
C GLU A 71 13.38 -1.78 -19.40
N ILE A 72 14.19 -2.81 -19.17
CA ILE A 72 13.73 -4.20 -18.99
C ILE A 72 12.93 -4.33 -17.69
N SER A 73 13.40 -3.70 -16.60
CA SER A 73 12.68 -3.68 -15.32
C SER A 73 11.39 -2.89 -15.40
N LEU A 74 11.37 -1.77 -16.13
CA LEU A 74 10.17 -0.95 -16.34
C LEU A 74 9.13 -1.67 -17.24
N SER A 75 9.57 -2.54 -18.13
CA SER A 75 8.70 -3.30 -19.04
C SER A 75 8.04 -4.52 -18.39
N GLN A 76 8.36 -4.82 -17.12
CA GLN A 76 7.73 -5.93 -16.40
C GLN A 76 6.24 -5.65 -16.13
N LYS A 77 5.44 -6.71 -16.06
CA LYS A 77 4.00 -6.62 -15.73
C LYS A 77 3.73 -6.03 -14.34
N SER A 78 4.72 -6.09 -13.46
CA SER A 78 4.64 -5.60 -12.08
C SER A 78 5.95 -4.95 -11.71
N ILE A 79 5.85 -3.78 -11.07
CA ILE A 79 6.98 -2.99 -10.61
C ILE A 79 6.69 -2.51 -9.19
N SER A 80 7.70 -2.64 -8.31
CA SER A 80 7.60 -2.11 -6.95
C SER A 80 8.17 -0.70 -6.93
N LEU A 81 7.34 0.31 -6.68
CA LEU A 81 7.78 1.71 -6.60
C LEU A 81 7.77 2.17 -5.14
N LYS A 82 8.70 3.06 -4.79
CA LYS A 82 8.76 3.69 -3.45
C LYS A 82 7.94 4.98 -3.44
N GLY A 83 7.62 5.47 -2.24
CA GLY A 83 6.93 6.74 -2.05
C GLY A 83 5.42 6.57 -2.09
N PHE A 84 4.71 7.58 -2.63
CA PHE A 84 3.27 7.71 -2.46
C PHE A 84 2.44 7.00 -3.55
N VAL A 85 2.97 5.94 -4.16
CA VAL A 85 2.24 5.21 -5.22
C VAL A 85 0.93 4.63 -4.72
N LEU A 86 0.88 4.19 -3.46
CA LEU A 86 -0.35 3.75 -2.82
C LEU A 86 -1.39 4.88 -2.77
N ALA A 87 -0.99 6.12 -2.49
CA ALA A 87 -1.90 7.26 -2.48
C ALA A 87 -2.50 7.49 -3.87
N ILE A 88 -1.70 7.40 -4.94
CA ILE A 88 -2.19 7.51 -6.33
C ILE A 88 -3.18 6.39 -6.62
N GLN A 89 -2.89 5.15 -6.21
CA GLN A 89 -3.80 4.01 -6.41
C GLN A 89 -5.13 4.21 -5.68
N LEU A 90 -5.12 4.70 -4.44
CA LEU A 90 -6.33 5.00 -3.68
C LEU A 90 -7.18 6.08 -4.39
N VAL A 91 -6.54 7.15 -4.88
CA VAL A 91 -7.23 8.21 -5.63
C VAL A 91 -7.81 7.68 -6.94
N MET A 92 -7.07 6.84 -7.69
CA MET A 92 -7.55 6.24 -8.93
C MET A 92 -8.76 5.33 -8.70
N VAL A 93 -8.72 4.52 -7.64
CA VAL A 93 -9.82 3.62 -7.27
C VAL A 93 -11.08 4.40 -6.88
N GLU A 94 -10.91 5.49 -6.13
CA GLU A 94 -12.03 6.37 -5.77
C GLU A 94 -12.61 7.10 -7.00
N ALA A 95 -11.73 7.63 -7.86
CA ALA A 95 -12.14 8.36 -9.06
C ALA A 95 -12.77 7.47 -10.14
N VAL A 96 -12.39 6.19 -10.19
CA VAL A 96 -12.87 5.21 -11.17
C VAL A 96 -13.33 3.93 -10.45
N PRO A 97 -14.55 3.92 -9.88
CA PRO A 97 -15.06 2.78 -9.10
C PRO A 97 -15.10 1.46 -9.88
N ALA A 98 -15.28 1.51 -11.20
CA ALA A 98 -15.25 0.35 -12.09
C ALA A 98 -13.93 -0.46 -12.01
N LEU A 99 -12.83 0.15 -11.56
CA LEU A 99 -11.57 -0.56 -11.28
C LEU A 99 -11.72 -1.60 -10.16
N THR A 100 -12.73 -1.44 -9.28
CA THR A 100 -13.06 -2.36 -8.18
C THR A 100 -14.23 -3.29 -8.48
N GLU A 101 -15.10 -2.95 -9.44
CA GLU A 101 -16.29 -3.75 -9.79
C GLU A 101 -15.97 -5.14 -10.37
N VAL A 102 -14.77 -5.33 -10.95
CA VAL A 102 -14.31 -6.63 -11.48
C VAL A 102 -13.71 -7.53 -10.38
N VAL A 103 -13.68 -7.07 -9.12
CA VAL A 103 -13.36 -7.90 -7.95
C VAL A 103 -14.61 -8.70 -7.56
N GLN A 104 -15.13 -9.50 -8.48
CA GLN A 104 -16.28 -10.37 -8.21
C GLN A 104 -15.83 -11.63 -7.46
N GLU A 105 -16.19 -11.66 -6.17
CA GLU A 105 -16.63 -12.80 -5.38
C GLU A 105 -15.74 -14.05 -5.38
N GLY A 106 -14.71 -14.03 -4.53
CA GLY A 106 -13.94 -15.24 -4.24
C GLY A 106 -12.95 -15.17 -3.10
N SER A 107 -13.16 -14.37 -2.05
CA SER A 107 -12.38 -14.51 -0.80
C SER A 107 -12.95 -13.70 0.36
N SER A 108 -14.09 -14.13 0.92
CA SER A 108 -14.30 -13.94 2.35
C SER A 108 -13.72 -15.15 3.07
N SER A 109 -12.48 -15.05 3.53
CA SER A 109 -12.06 -15.73 4.75
C SER A 109 -11.05 -14.84 5.44
N PHE A 110 -11.50 -14.20 6.50
CA PHE A 110 -10.61 -13.69 7.54
C PHE A 110 -10.03 -14.92 8.22
N ASP A 111 -8.86 -15.38 7.79
CA ASP A 111 -8.16 -16.47 8.46
C ASP A 111 -7.64 -15.94 9.80
N SER A 112 -8.49 -16.10 10.81
CA SER A 112 -8.12 -15.95 12.21
C SER A 112 -7.23 -17.15 12.55
N GLU A 113 -5.92 -16.93 12.67
CA GLU A 113 -4.98 -17.98 13.07
C GLU A 113 -5.35 -18.47 14.49
N SER A 114 -5.93 -19.68 14.56
CA SER A 114 -6.02 -20.49 15.77
C SER A 114 -5.21 -21.76 15.52
N ASP A 115 -4.12 -21.91 16.27
CA ASP A 115 -3.26 -23.09 16.27
C ASP A 115 -4.02 -24.32 16.77
N ASP A 116 -4.14 -25.36 15.93
CA ASP A 116 -4.32 -26.74 16.39
C ASP A 116 -3.69 -27.71 15.40
N ASP A 117 -2.89 -28.64 15.92
CA ASP A 117 -2.05 -29.60 15.19
C ASP A 117 -2.87 -30.80 14.68
N ASN A 118 -2.90 -31.09 13.37
CA ASN A 118 -2.74 -32.47 12.84
C ASN A 118 -2.77 -32.60 11.30
N GLU A 119 -1.77 -33.32 10.79
CA GLU A 119 -1.66 -34.25 9.65
C GLU A 119 -2.27 -34.05 8.24
N GLU A 120 -1.36 -34.28 7.28
CA GLU A 120 -1.43 -34.70 5.86
C GLU A 120 -2.59 -34.29 4.92
N GLY A 121 -2.24 -33.51 3.88
CA GLY A 121 -3.05 -33.37 2.67
C GLY A 121 -2.44 -32.45 1.60
N LYS A 122 -1.93 -33.02 0.50
CA LYS A 122 -1.39 -32.33 -0.70
C LYS A 122 -2.26 -31.16 -1.17
N HIS A 123 -1.76 -29.91 -1.20
CA HIS A 123 -2.32 -28.87 -2.08
C HIS A 123 -1.28 -27.92 -2.67
N LYS A 124 -1.59 -27.50 -3.89
CA LYS A 124 -0.70 -26.97 -4.94
C LYS A 124 -0.18 -25.57 -4.60
N ILE A 125 1.10 -25.34 -4.90
CA ILE A 125 1.80 -24.04 -4.85
C ILE A 125 0.93 -22.95 -5.50
N GLY A 126 0.51 -21.97 -4.67
CA GLY A 126 -0.32 -20.84 -5.04
C GLY A 126 0.31 -20.01 -6.15
N LYS A 127 -0.47 -19.79 -7.20
CA LYS A 127 -0.09 -19.05 -8.41
C LYS A 127 0.03 -17.56 -8.04
N LYS A 128 1.20 -16.97 -8.29
CA LYS A 128 1.49 -15.55 -8.00
C LYS A 128 0.44 -14.63 -8.66
N HIS A 129 -0.24 -13.86 -7.83
CA HIS A 129 -1.19 -12.82 -8.22
C HIS A 129 -0.45 -11.67 -8.89
N ASN A 130 -0.68 -11.44 -10.18
CA ASN A 130 -0.23 -10.23 -10.86
C ASN A 130 -1.36 -9.71 -11.75
N LEU A 131 -1.60 -8.40 -11.68
CA LEU A 131 -2.47 -7.67 -12.60
C LEU A 131 -1.91 -7.84 -14.02
N SER A 132 -2.75 -8.31 -14.96
CA SER A 132 -2.35 -8.45 -16.36
C SER A 132 -2.57 -7.13 -17.10
N PRO A 133 -1.52 -6.50 -17.66
CA PRO A 133 -1.64 -5.22 -18.38
C PRO A 133 -2.51 -5.28 -19.65
N GLY A 134 -2.89 -6.49 -20.10
CA GLY A 134 -3.68 -6.69 -21.31
C GLY A 134 -5.05 -6.00 -21.32
N HIS A 135 -5.63 -5.72 -20.14
CA HIS A 135 -6.96 -5.13 -20.06
C HIS A 135 -6.99 -3.59 -20.16
N GLY A 136 -5.86 -2.90 -19.95
CA GLY A 136 -5.79 -1.45 -20.16
C GLY A 136 -5.98 -1.04 -21.62
N ARG A 137 -5.66 -1.93 -22.58
CA ARG A 137 -5.84 -1.67 -24.01
C ARG A 137 -7.30 -1.80 -24.47
N VAL A 138 -8.15 -2.47 -23.71
CA VAL A 138 -9.55 -2.73 -24.10
C VAL A 138 -10.46 -1.55 -23.73
N VAL A 139 -10.11 -0.82 -22.67
CA VAL A 139 -10.88 0.36 -22.24
C VAL A 139 -10.70 1.54 -23.21
N ASP A 140 -9.52 1.68 -23.80
CA ASP A 140 -9.20 2.75 -24.76
C ASP A 140 -9.95 2.60 -26.10
N ALA A 141 -10.10 1.35 -26.57
CA ALA A 141 -10.82 1.05 -27.82
C ALA A 141 -12.35 1.32 -27.75
N LYS A 142 -12.90 1.53 -26.55
CA LYS A 142 -14.32 1.89 -26.37
C LYS A 142 -14.57 3.40 -26.34
N ALA A 143 -13.51 4.21 -26.23
CA ALA A 143 -13.62 5.67 -26.23
C ALA A 143 -13.64 6.29 -27.64
N GLU A 144 -13.23 5.55 -28.68
CA GLU A 144 -13.27 6.01 -30.09
C GLU A 144 -14.64 5.83 -30.78
N VAL A 145 -15.68 5.37 -30.06
CA VAL A 145 -17.04 5.27 -30.59
C VAL A 145 -18.00 6.09 -29.71
N MET A 146 -17.83 7.41 -29.72
CA MET A 146 -18.87 8.37 -29.36
C MET A 146 -18.70 9.67 -30.14
#